data_AF-A0A848WQY9-F1
#
_entry.id   AF-A0A848WQY9-F1
#
_cell.length_a   1.000
_cell.length_b   1.000
_cell.length_c   1.000
_cell.angle_alpha   90.00
_cell.angle_beta   90.00
_cell.angle_gamma   90.00
#
_symmetry.space_group_name_H-M   'P 1'
#
loop_
_entity.id
_entity.type
_entity.pdbx_description
1 polymer ?
#
loop_
_entity_poly.entity_id
_entity_poly.type
_entity_poly.pdbx_seq_one_letter_code
_entity_poly.pdbx_strand_id
1 'polypeptide(L)'
;VILADNPEIAKAIIETLHSAQQNVLIQKFVAESKGKDVRAFVINDRVVGAIRRTAQGQEFRSNVHRGGVATAIDLDPAYEKAAVMAAQIMGLKVCGVDMLEGKDGPQIMEINSSPGLEGIEGATGLDIAGEVIDFIADQAKMPDIDLRQRLTISRGYGVADIFIPEGSAFVGKTILETNLRDQDVVVLTLKRNESVISNPKSSRVLEAHDSLLCYGKIENMKKMLHDRPERKKKIKDLPETPVTEGTTHA
;
A
#
# COMPACT_ATOMS: atom_id res chain seq x y z
N VAL A 1 17.32 -13.36 18.27
CA VAL A 1 16.55 -12.38 19.09
C VAL A 1 16.98 -12.53 20.54
N ILE A 2 17.47 -11.46 21.14
CA ILE A 2 17.94 -11.42 22.53
C ILE A 2 17.22 -10.24 23.18
N LEU A 3 16.64 -10.44 24.37
CA LEU A 3 16.08 -9.37 25.17
C LEU A 3 17.18 -8.81 26.07
N ALA A 4 17.36 -7.49 26.06
CA ALA A 4 18.27 -6.80 26.96
C ALA A 4 17.44 -6.00 27.98
N ASP A 5 17.59 -6.34 29.26
CA ASP A 5 16.78 -5.76 30.33
C ASP A 5 17.23 -4.36 30.74
N ASN A 6 18.45 -3.95 30.34
CA ASN A 6 18.97 -2.60 30.55
C ASN A 6 19.95 -2.17 29.43
N PRO A 7 20.25 -0.86 29.31
CA PRO A 7 21.11 -0.35 28.25
C PRO A 7 22.55 -0.88 28.25
N GLU A 8 23.13 -1.19 29.42
CA GLU A 8 24.49 -1.71 29.52
C GLU A 8 24.60 -3.13 28.93
N ILE A 9 23.60 -3.98 29.22
CA ILE A 9 23.50 -5.32 28.62
C ILE A 9 23.30 -5.20 27.09
N ALA A 10 22.44 -4.30 26.65
CA ALA A 10 22.20 -4.08 25.22
C ALA A 10 23.50 -3.67 24.51
N LYS A 11 24.26 -2.74 25.10
CA LYS A 11 25.55 -2.28 24.58
C LYS A 11 26.55 -3.44 24.45
N ALA A 12 26.72 -4.25 25.49
CA ALA A 12 27.62 -5.40 25.45
C ALA A 12 27.25 -6.42 24.35
N ILE A 13 25.95 -6.69 24.16
CA ILE A 13 25.46 -7.57 23.09
C ILE A 13 25.79 -6.98 21.72
N ILE A 14 25.53 -5.68 21.52
CA ILE A 14 25.77 -4.99 20.25
C ILE A 14 27.26 -5.00 19.90
N GLU A 15 28.14 -4.67 20.85
CA GLU A 15 29.61 -4.67 20.65
C GLU A 15 30.12 -6.06 20.27
N THR A 16 29.58 -7.10 20.90
CA THR A 16 29.93 -8.50 20.60
C THR A 16 29.49 -8.89 19.18
N LEU A 17 28.24 -8.61 18.81
CA LEU A 17 27.71 -8.94 17.49
C LEU A 17 28.38 -8.12 16.37
N HIS A 18 28.73 -6.87 16.65
CA HIS A 18 29.46 -6.01 15.73
C HIS A 18 30.87 -6.55 15.46
N SER A 19 31.56 -7.02 16.51
CA SER A 19 32.88 -7.65 16.40
C SER A 19 32.84 -8.95 15.58
N ALA A 20 31.72 -9.67 15.60
CA ALA A 20 31.43 -10.82 14.75
C ALA A 20 30.95 -10.45 13.32
N GLN A 21 31.02 -9.16 12.95
CA GLN A 21 30.57 -8.60 11.68
C GLN A 21 29.11 -8.96 11.33
N GLN A 22 28.24 -9.06 12.34
CA GLN A 22 26.81 -9.33 12.15
C GLN A 22 26.02 -8.02 12.10
N ASN A 23 25.02 -7.98 11.22
CA ASN A 23 24.04 -6.89 11.20
C ASN A 23 23.05 -7.06 12.35
N VAL A 24 22.73 -5.96 13.03
CA VAL A 24 21.85 -5.97 14.22
C VAL A 24 20.69 -5.01 13.98
N LEU A 25 19.47 -5.48 14.24
CA LEU A 25 18.28 -4.66 14.35
C LEU A 25 17.95 -4.48 15.83
N ILE A 26 17.93 -3.23 16.29
CA ILE A 26 17.55 -2.88 17.67
C ILE A 26 16.12 -2.37 17.63
N GLN A 27 15.28 -2.90 18.52
CA GLN A 27 13.87 -2.55 18.58
C GLN A 27 13.43 -2.34 20.03
N LYS A 28 12.50 -1.41 20.24
CA LYS A 28 11.80 -1.25 21.52
C LYS A 28 11.07 -2.54 21.89
N PHE A 29 11.16 -2.95 23.15
CA PHE A 29 10.36 -4.04 23.68
C PHE A 29 8.90 -3.61 23.90
N VAL A 30 7.95 -4.36 23.34
CA VAL A 30 6.50 -4.17 23.52
C VAL A 30 6.04 -5.09 24.65
N ALA A 31 6.04 -4.57 25.87
CA ALA A 31 5.79 -5.36 27.08
C ALA A 31 4.36 -5.91 27.13
N GLU A 32 3.42 -5.21 26.52
CA GLU A 32 2.00 -5.56 26.40
C GLU A 32 1.81 -6.87 25.63
N SER A 33 2.68 -7.13 24.65
CA SER A 33 2.69 -8.34 23.83
C SER A 33 3.70 -9.37 24.34
N LYS A 34 4.15 -9.30 25.60
CA LYS A 34 5.15 -10.23 26.13
C LYS A 34 4.65 -11.67 26.07
N GLY A 35 5.36 -12.51 25.32
CA GLY A 35 5.02 -13.92 25.14
C GLY A 35 3.81 -14.17 24.24
N LYS A 36 3.31 -13.15 23.54
CA LYS A 36 2.16 -13.26 22.65
C LYS A 36 2.38 -12.49 21.37
N ASP A 37 1.89 -13.01 20.27
CA ASP A 37 1.79 -12.25 19.02
C ASP A 37 0.56 -12.70 18.23
N VAL A 38 0.13 -11.83 17.32
CA VAL A 38 -0.97 -12.09 16.41
C VAL A 38 -0.41 -12.35 15.02
N ARG A 39 -0.82 -13.46 14.41
CA ARG A 39 -0.58 -13.72 12.99
C ARG A 39 -1.91 -13.62 12.25
N ALA A 40 -1.97 -12.69 11.30
CA ALA A 40 -3.03 -12.60 10.32
C ALA A 40 -2.56 -13.20 8.99
N PHE A 41 -3.39 -14.02 8.35
CA PHE A 41 -3.13 -14.55 7.03
C PHE A 41 -3.91 -13.74 6.01
N VAL A 42 -3.19 -13.10 5.10
CA VAL A 42 -3.77 -12.19 4.10
C VAL A 42 -3.76 -12.88 2.74
N ILE A 43 -4.91 -12.85 2.08
CA ILE A 43 -5.04 -13.19 0.66
C ILE A 43 -5.67 -11.98 -0.04
N ASN A 44 -4.91 -11.42 -0.97
CA ASN A 44 -5.17 -10.19 -1.70
C ASN A 44 -5.45 -8.99 -0.76
N ASP A 45 -6.72 -8.66 -0.56
CA ASP A 45 -7.21 -7.48 0.13
C ASP A 45 -7.97 -7.81 1.42
N ARG A 46 -7.91 -9.06 1.89
CA ARG A 46 -8.60 -9.50 3.11
C ARG A 46 -7.76 -10.41 3.98
N VAL A 47 -8.03 -10.38 5.29
CA VAL A 47 -7.55 -11.40 6.23
C VAL A 47 -8.50 -12.59 6.17
N VAL A 48 -7.97 -13.76 5.83
CA VAL A 48 -8.77 -15.00 5.70
C VAL A 48 -8.75 -15.85 6.96
N GLY A 49 -7.81 -15.58 7.86
CA GLY A 49 -7.72 -16.22 9.16
C GLY A 49 -6.74 -15.48 10.05
N ALA A 50 -6.96 -15.55 11.36
CA ALA A 50 -6.05 -14.98 12.34
C ALA A 50 -5.91 -15.91 13.54
N ILE A 51 -4.69 -15.96 14.08
CA ILE A 51 -4.37 -16.70 15.30
C ILE A 51 -3.58 -15.81 16.24
N ARG A 52 -3.79 -16.03 17.54
CA ARG A 52 -2.86 -15.58 18.57
C ARG A 52 -1.94 -16.74 18.91
N ARG A 53 -0.64 -16.50 18.88
CA ARG A 53 0.36 -17.46 19.36
C ARG A 53 0.81 -17.05 20.75
N THR A 54 0.77 -17.97 21.70
CA THR A 54 1.21 -17.73 23.08
C THR A 54 2.37 -18.65 23.42
N ALA A 55 3.48 -18.08 23.89
CA ALA A 55 4.62 -18.83 24.38
C ALA A 55 4.25 -19.65 25.62
N GLN A 56 4.82 -20.84 25.77
CA GLN A 56 4.70 -21.64 26.99
C GLN A 56 5.92 -21.41 27.91
N GLY A 57 5.67 -21.28 29.22
CA GLY A 57 6.72 -21.12 30.24
C GLY A 57 7.24 -19.68 30.41
N GLN A 58 8.52 -19.53 30.77
CA GLN A 58 9.18 -18.22 30.95
C GLN A 58 9.65 -17.59 29.63
N GLU A 59 9.35 -18.20 28.50
CA GLU A 59 9.84 -17.74 27.21
C GLU A 59 9.03 -16.55 26.68
N PHE A 60 9.73 -15.46 26.33
CA PHE A 60 9.08 -14.26 25.78
C PHE A 60 8.74 -14.37 24.28
N ARG A 61 9.21 -15.42 23.60
CA ARG A 61 9.07 -15.64 22.15
C ARG A 61 7.97 -16.65 21.86
N SER A 62 6.94 -16.26 21.12
CA SER A 62 5.70 -17.01 20.88
C SER A 62 5.67 -17.91 19.63
N ASN A 63 6.78 -18.04 18.89
CA ASN A 63 6.80 -18.86 17.67
C ASN A 63 6.34 -20.32 17.92
N VAL A 64 5.35 -20.78 17.13
CA VAL A 64 4.70 -22.12 17.27
C VAL A 64 5.71 -23.28 17.19
N HIS A 65 6.72 -23.18 16.32
CA HIS A 65 7.77 -24.22 16.19
C HIS A 65 8.61 -24.45 17.45
N ARG A 66 8.43 -23.63 18.49
CA ARG A 66 9.09 -23.78 19.80
C ARG A 66 8.11 -24.11 20.94
N GLY A 67 6.96 -24.70 20.62
CA GLY A 67 5.96 -25.14 21.62
C GLY A 67 4.96 -24.05 22.03
N GLY A 68 4.85 -22.97 21.25
CA GLY A 68 3.77 -21.99 21.43
C GLY A 68 2.40 -22.57 21.04
N VAL A 69 1.36 -22.21 21.78
CA VAL A 69 -0.02 -22.60 21.46
C VAL A 69 -0.62 -21.59 20.51
N ALA A 70 -1.14 -22.05 19.38
CA ALA A 70 -1.93 -21.24 18.46
C ALA A 70 -3.42 -21.38 18.79
N THR A 71 -4.10 -20.25 18.94
CA THR A 71 -5.56 -20.19 19.13
C THR A 71 -6.17 -19.26 18.10
N ALA A 72 -7.24 -19.69 17.44
CA ALA A 72 -8.03 -18.81 16.59
C ALA A 72 -8.53 -17.58 17.36
N ILE A 73 -8.56 -16.44 16.68
CA ILE A 73 -9.07 -15.19 17.24
C ILE A 73 -9.92 -14.45 16.20
N ASP A 74 -10.90 -13.71 16.69
CA ASP A 74 -11.50 -12.63 15.93
C ASP A 74 -10.54 -11.44 15.96
N LEU A 75 -10.10 -11.02 14.77
CA LEU A 75 -9.12 -9.95 14.63
C LEU A 75 -9.82 -8.59 14.75
N ASP A 76 -9.24 -7.69 15.56
CA ASP A 76 -9.74 -6.33 15.66
C ASP A 76 -9.63 -5.61 14.30
N PRO A 77 -10.65 -4.83 13.87
CA PRO A 77 -10.65 -4.13 12.58
C PRO A 77 -9.41 -3.24 12.33
N ALA A 78 -8.81 -2.67 13.38
CA ALA A 78 -7.58 -1.90 13.24
C ALA A 78 -6.39 -2.78 12.84
N TYR A 79 -6.31 -4.01 13.37
CA TYR A 79 -5.27 -4.98 13.05
C TYR A 79 -5.49 -5.58 11.65
N GLU A 80 -6.74 -5.84 11.28
CA GLU A 80 -7.09 -6.28 9.93
C GLU A 80 -6.67 -5.24 8.88
N LYS A 81 -7.05 -3.97 9.08
CA LYS A 81 -6.66 -2.86 8.20
C LYS A 81 -5.14 -2.73 8.10
N ALA A 82 -4.44 -2.84 9.22
CA ALA A 82 -2.97 -2.79 9.25
C ALA A 82 -2.33 -3.95 8.47
N ALA A 83 -2.84 -5.18 8.64
CA ALA A 83 -2.32 -6.36 7.95
C ALA A 83 -2.51 -6.27 6.44
N VAL A 84 -3.71 -5.90 5.98
CA VAL A 84 -4.01 -5.73 4.56
C VAL A 84 -3.15 -4.62 3.96
N MET A 85 -3.06 -3.47 4.63
CA MET A 85 -2.24 -2.34 4.15
C MET A 85 -0.75 -2.71 4.07
N ALA A 86 -0.23 -3.46 5.05
CA ALA A 86 1.13 -3.95 5.05
C ALA A 86 1.40 -4.89 3.85
N ALA A 87 0.50 -5.84 3.58
CA ALA A 87 0.61 -6.73 2.43
C ALA A 87 0.60 -5.96 1.10
N GLN A 88 -0.29 -4.98 0.96
CA GLN A 88 -0.40 -4.12 -0.22
C GLN A 88 0.86 -3.29 -0.47
N ILE A 89 1.42 -2.66 0.58
CA ILE A 89 2.66 -1.87 0.48
C ILE A 89 3.84 -2.75 0.04
N MET A 90 3.91 -3.99 0.54
CA MET A 90 4.95 -4.95 0.15
C MET A 90 4.71 -5.59 -1.23
N GLY A 91 3.55 -5.35 -1.85
CA GLY A 91 3.17 -5.97 -3.12
C GLY A 91 2.94 -7.49 -3.02
N LEU A 92 2.61 -7.99 -1.83
CA LEU A 92 2.39 -9.42 -1.59
C LEU A 92 0.89 -9.73 -1.68
N LYS A 93 0.55 -10.72 -2.50
CA LYS A 93 -0.83 -11.19 -2.68
C LYS A 93 -1.22 -12.29 -1.69
N VAL A 94 -0.26 -13.06 -1.20
CA VAL A 94 -0.47 -14.08 -0.17
C VAL A 94 0.67 -13.93 0.83
N CYS A 95 0.35 -13.67 2.10
CA CYS A 95 1.36 -13.54 3.14
C CYS A 95 0.78 -13.76 4.55
N GLY A 96 1.67 -14.08 5.48
CA GLY A 96 1.40 -14.00 6.92
C GLY A 96 1.95 -12.69 7.47
N VAL A 97 1.13 -11.94 8.18
CA VAL A 97 1.51 -10.70 8.84
C VAL A 97 1.54 -10.93 10.35
N ASP A 98 2.72 -10.81 10.94
CA ASP A 98 2.94 -10.95 12.38
C ASP A 98 2.92 -9.57 13.02
N MET A 99 2.12 -9.44 14.09
CA MET A 99 1.88 -8.20 14.80
C MET A 99 2.03 -8.40 16.30
N LEU A 100 2.58 -7.38 16.97
CA LEU A 100 2.52 -7.26 18.41
C LEU A 100 1.33 -6.39 18.82
N GLU A 101 0.72 -6.77 19.94
CA GLU A 101 -0.37 -6.01 20.54
C GLU A 101 0.22 -4.84 21.34
N GLY A 102 0.17 -3.63 20.77
CA GLY A 102 0.67 -2.42 21.40
C GLY A 102 -0.43 -1.62 22.08
N LYS A 103 -0.04 -0.75 23.03
CA LYS A 103 -0.97 0.17 23.72
C LYS A 103 -1.71 1.10 22.76
N ASP A 104 -1.04 1.53 21.69
CA ASP A 104 -1.56 2.48 20.71
C ASP A 104 -2.05 1.80 19.41
N GLY A 105 -2.24 0.46 19.44
CA GLY A 105 -2.69 -0.33 18.29
C GLY A 105 -1.66 -1.32 17.74
N PRO A 106 -1.90 -1.89 16.54
CA PRO A 106 -1.05 -2.92 15.96
C PRO A 106 0.37 -2.43 15.69
N GLN A 107 1.37 -3.27 16.00
CA GLN A 107 2.77 -3.05 15.63
C GLN A 107 3.21 -4.18 14.69
N ILE A 108 3.42 -3.89 13.41
CA ILE A 108 3.88 -4.88 12.41
C ILE A 108 5.32 -5.30 12.73
N MET A 109 5.54 -6.61 12.86
CA MET A 109 6.85 -7.20 13.15
C MET A 109 7.50 -7.84 11.93
N GLU A 110 6.74 -8.70 11.26
CA GLU A 110 7.23 -9.50 10.15
C GLU A 110 6.11 -9.65 9.13
N ILE A 111 6.47 -9.65 7.85
CA ILE A 111 5.58 -10.00 6.76
C ILE A 111 6.26 -11.15 6.00
N ASN A 112 5.66 -12.32 6.05
CA ASN A 112 6.21 -13.54 5.50
C ASN A 112 5.48 -13.90 4.21
N SER A 113 6.19 -13.93 3.08
CA SER A 113 5.63 -14.25 1.75
C SER A 113 5.37 -15.74 1.52
N SER A 114 5.85 -16.62 2.40
CA SER A 114 5.63 -18.07 2.34
C SER A 114 5.21 -18.61 3.72
N PRO A 115 4.06 -18.15 4.24
CA PRO A 115 3.59 -18.54 5.57
C PRO A 115 3.22 -20.03 5.63
N GLY A 116 3.56 -20.69 6.73
CA GLY A 116 3.10 -22.06 7.00
C GLY A 116 1.60 -22.10 7.35
N LEU A 117 0.92 -23.16 6.90
CA LEU A 117 -0.54 -23.34 7.03
C LEU A 117 -0.95 -24.22 8.22
N GLU A 118 -0.16 -25.23 8.56
CA GLU A 118 -0.50 -26.24 9.57
C GLU A 118 -1.00 -25.65 10.89
N GLY A 119 -0.29 -24.66 11.43
CA GLY A 119 -0.64 -24.05 12.71
C GLY A 119 -1.88 -23.16 12.66
N ILE A 120 -2.17 -22.52 11.52
CA ILE A 120 -3.34 -21.65 11.39
C ILE A 120 -4.59 -22.46 11.04
N GLU A 121 -4.53 -23.37 10.05
CA GLU A 121 -5.64 -24.24 9.69
C GLU A 121 -6.01 -25.18 10.84
N GLY A 122 -5.01 -25.70 11.56
CA GLY A 122 -5.26 -26.53 12.74
C GLY A 122 -5.95 -25.78 13.87
N ALA A 123 -5.70 -24.48 14.03
CA ALA A 123 -6.30 -23.66 15.08
C ALA A 123 -7.67 -23.09 14.69
N THR A 124 -7.87 -22.73 13.41
CA THR A 124 -9.10 -22.09 12.91
C THR A 124 -10.10 -23.08 12.32
N GLY A 125 -9.64 -24.25 11.86
CA GLY A 125 -10.45 -25.20 11.10
C GLY A 125 -10.86 -24.72 9.71
N LEU A 126 -10.21 -23.67 9.21
CA LEU A 126 -10.50 -23.08 7.89
C LEU A 126 -9.61 -23.71 6.81
N ASP A 127 -10.15 -23.84 5.59
CA ASP A 127 -9.41 -24.26 4.40
C ASP A 127 -8.71 -23.06 3.75
N ILE A 128 -7.53 -22.72 4.27
CA ILE A 128 -6.74 -21.59 3.79
C ILE A 128 -6.00 -21.97 2.51
N ALA A 129 -5.54 -23.22 2.42
CA ALA A 129 -4.92 -23.75 1.21
C ALA A 129 -5.88 -23.66 0.00
N GLY A 130 -7.13 -24.07 0.16
CA GLY A 130 -8.17 -23.98 -0.86
C GLY A 130 -8.40 -22.54 -1.31
N GLU A 131 -8.50 -21.61 -0.36
CA GLU A 131 -8.68 -20.18 -0.67
C GLU A 131 -7.50 -19.60 -1.47
N VAL A 132 -6.25 -20.02 -1.19
CA VAL A 132 -5.09 -19.62 -1.99
C VAL A 132 -5.21 -20.16 -3.42
N ILE A 133 -5.65 -21.41 -3.59
CA ILE A 133 -5.85 -22.02 -4.92
C ILE A 133 -6.94 -21.29 -5.70
N ASP A 134 -8.08 -21.01 -5.07
CA ASP A 134 -9.19 -20.28 -5.69
C ASP A 134 -8.75 -18.88 -6.13
N PHE A 135 -8.03 -18.17 -5.26
CA PHE A 135 -7.43 -16.88 -5.59
C PHE A 135 -6.51 -16.96 -6.83
N ILE A 136 -5.60 -17.93 -6.87
CA ILE A 136 -4.68 -18.11 -8.00
C ILE A 136 -5.45 -18.49 -9.28
N ALA A 137 -6.46 -19.37 -9.18
CA ALA A 137 -7.26 -19.81 -10.31
C ALA A 137 -8.03 -18.63 -10.94
N ASP A 138 -8.55 -17.72 -10.12
CA ASP A 138 -9.27 -16.55 -10.60
C ASP A 138 -8.33 -15.51 -11.23
N GLN A 139 -7.13 -15.32 -10.66
CA GLN A 139 -6.08 -14.50 -11.29
C GLN A 139 -5.63 -15.07 -12.63
N ALA A 140 -5.56 -16.39 -12.79
CA ALA A 140 -5.20 -17.02 -14.05
C ALA A 140 -6.29 -16.82 -15.13
N LYS A 141 -7.57 -16.79 -14.74
CA LYS A 141 -8.69 -16.51 -15.66
C LYS A 141 -8.77 -15.04 -16.05
N MET A 142 -8.39 -14.14 -15.13
CA MET A 142 -8.38 -12.69 -15.32
C MET A 142 -7.00 -12.13 -15.00
N PRO A 143 -6.01 -12.31 -15.90
CA PRO A 143 -4.66 -11.83 -15.65
C PRO A 143 -4.66 -10.32 -15.42
N ASP A 144 -3.97 -9.88 -14.38
CA ASP A 144 -3.71 -8.46 -14.13
C ASP A 144 -3.00 -7.86 -15.36
N ILE A 145 -3.68 -6.93 -16.03
CA ILE A 145 -3.11 -6.17 -17.15
C ILE A 145 -2.59 -4.86 -16.59
N ASP A 146 -1.31 -4.55 -16.84
CA ASP A 146 -0.79 -3.22 -16.57
C ASP A 146 -1.49 -2.19 -17.49
N LEU A 147 -2.46 -1.50 -16.91
CA LEU A 147 -3.25 -0.47 -17.57
C LEU A 147 -2.35 0.64 -18.15
N ARG A 148 -1.23 1.00 -17.50
CA ARG A 148 -0.34 2.04 -18.05
C ARG A 148 0.28 1.60 -19.35
N GLN A 149 0.75 0.35 -19.42
CA GLN A 149 1.35 -0.20 -20.63
C GLN A 149 0.37 -0.25 -21.79
N ARG A 150 -0.94 -0.49 -21.55
CA ARG A 150 -1.95 -0.53 -22.61
C ARG A 150 -2.52 0.85 -22.98
N LEU A 151 -2.75 1.70 -22.00
CA LEU A 151 -3.39 2.99 -22.19
C LEU A 151 -2.46 4.03 -22.84
N THR A 152 -1.14 3.85 -22.75
CA THR A 152 -0.13 4.74 -23.34
C THR A 152 0.34 4.32 -24.75
N ILE A 153 -0.16 3.19 -25.28
CA ILE A 153 0.17 2.74 -26.65
C ILE A 153 -0.33 3.75 -27.69
N SER A 154 -1.46 4.40 -27.42
CA SER A 154 -2.02 5.43 -28.29
C SER A 154 -1.31 6.76 -28.07
N ARG A 155 -0.64 7.27 -29.11
CA ARG A 155 0.03 8.59 -29.07
C ARG A 155 -0.96 9.67 -28.61
N GLY A 156 -0.59 10.40 -27.55
CA GLY A 156 -1.35 11.55 -27.03
C GLY A 156 -2.41 11.21 -25.96
N TYR A 157 -2.67 9.93 -25.68
CA TYR A 157 -3.50 9.50 -24.56
C TYR A 157 -2.64 9.14 -23.34
N GLY A 158 -3.17 9.37 -22.15
CA GLY A 158 -2.48 9.06 -20.90
C GLY A 158 -3.43 8.96 -19.73
N VAL A 159 -2.86 8.57 -18.58
CA VAL A 159 -3.55 8.54 -17.29
C VAL A 159 -2.94 9.63 -16.41
N ALA A 160 -3.77 10.45 -15.77
CA ALA A 160 -3.35 11.52 -14.88
C ALA A 160 -4.27 11.62 -13.66
N ASP A 161 -3.68 11.90 -12.50
CA ASP A 161 -4.41 12.29 -11.31
C ASP A 161 -4.61 13.82 -11.31
N ILE A 162 -5.85 14.27 -11.24
CA ILE A 162 -6.25 15.68 -11.35
C ILE A 162 -6.93 16.08 -10.05
N PHE A 163 -6.28 16.97 -9.31
CA PHE A 163 -6.79 17.54 -8.07
C PHE A 163 -7.75 18.71 -8.37
N ILE A 164 -8.89 18.76 -7.67
CA ILE A 164 -9.85 19.86 -7.73
C ILE A 164 -9.60 20.84 -6.58
N PRO A 165 -8.94 21.99 -6.82
CA PRO A 165 -8.73 22.98 -5.79
C PRO A 165 -10.05 23.66 -5.39
N GLU A 166 -10.05 24.25 -4.20
CA GLU A 166 -11.13 25.13 -3.76
C GLU A 166 -11.29 26.30 -4.76
N GLY A 167 -12.53 26.63 -5.14
CA GLY A 167 -12.82 27.65 -6.15
C GLY A 167 -12.70 27.17 -7.61
N SER A 168 -12.37 25.90 -7.85
CA SER A 168 -12.36 25.34 -9.21
C SER A 168 -13.73 25.42 -9.89
N ALA A 169 -13.74 25.69 -11.19
CA ALA A 169 -14.94 25.73 -12.03
C ALA A 169 -15.70 24.37 -12.13
N PHE A 170 -15.12 23.31 -11.57
CA PHE A 170 -15.71 21.97 -11.47
C PHE A 170 -16.45 21.74 -10.15
N VAL A 171 -16.19 22.52 -9.10
CA VAL A 171 -16.86 22.36 -7.80
C VAL A 171 -18.36 22.62 -7.95
N GLY A 172 -19.18 21.73 -7.42
CA GLY A 172 -20.64 21.82 -7.48
C GLY A 172 -21.26 21.34 -8.80
N LYS A 173 -20.45 20.97 -9.80
CA LYS A 173 -20.93 20.35 -11.04
C LYS A 173 -20.90 18.83 -10.94
N THR A 174 -21.84 18.19 -11.62
CA THR A 174 -21.78 16.75 -11.87
C THR A 174 -20.70 16.40 -12.88
N ILE A 175 -20.20 15.15 -12.85
CA ILE A 175 -19.26 14.65 -13.86
C ILE A 175 -19.81 14.85 -15.28
N LEU A 176 -21.11 14.67 -15.49
CA LEU A 176 -21.75 14.94 -16.77
C LEU A 176 -21.61 16.41 -17.18
N GLU A 177 -21.94 17.34 -16.30
CA GLU A 177 -21.91 18.79 -16.56
C GLU A 177 -20.49 19.36 -16.77
N THR A 178 -19.45 18.61 -16.37
CA THR A 178 -18.07 19.00 -16.67
C THR A 178 -17.70 18.87 -18.15
N ASN A 179 -18.49 18.14 -18.95
CA ASN A 179 -18.24 17.85 -20.37
C ASN A 179 -16.85 17.21 -20.63
N LEU A 180 -16.28 16.53 -19.63
CA LEU A 180 -14.98 15.86 -19.77
C LEU A 180 -15.03 14.75 -20.81
N ARG A 181 -16.15 14.01 -20.86
CA ARG A 181 -16.31 12.89 -21.79
C ARG A 181 -16.33 13.34 -23.24
N ASP A 182 -16.90 14.52 -23.52
CA ASP A 182 -16.89 15.13 -24.86
C ASP A 182 -15.49 15.61 -25.27
N GLN A 183 -14.61 15.83 -24.30
CA GLN A 183 -13.20 16.17 -24.51
C GLN A 183 -12.28 14.94 -24.51
N ASP A 184 -12.81 13.74 -24.73
CA ASP A 184 -12.08 12.48 -24.66
C ASP A 184 -11.38 12.26 -23.31
N VAL A 185 -11.99 12.70 -22.20
CA VAL A 185 -11.50 12.48 -20.84
C VAL A 185 -12.55 11.69 -20.04
N VAL A 186 -12.14 10.55 -19.50
CA VAL A 186 -12.97 9.68 -18.66
C VAL A 186 -12.42 9.68 -17.24
N VAL A 187 -13.29 9.91 -16.26
CA VAL A 187 -12.96 9.76 -14.84
C VAL A 187 -13.08 8.28 -14.47
N LEU A 188 -11.96 7.66 -14.09
CA LEU A 188 -11.89 6.26 -13.70
C LEU A 188 -12.17 6.07 -12.21
N THR A 189 -11.61 6.93 -11.36
CA THR A 189 -11.85 6.94 -9.91
C THR A 189 -11.95 8.35 -9.38
N LEU A 190 -12.74 8.53 -8.32
CA LEU A 190 -12.80 9.77 -7.52
C LEU A 190 -12.38 9.45 -6.10
N LYS A 191 -11.31 10.08 -5.62
CA LYS A 191 -10.85 10.02 -4.24
C LYS A 191 -11.35 11.25 -3.48
N ARG A 192 -12.03 11.00 -2.36
CA ARG A 192 -12.51 12.02 -1.43
C ARG A 192 -12.11 11.64 -0.02
N ASN A 193 -11.25 12.43 0.60
CA ASN A 193 -10.64 12.13 1.89
C ASN A 193 -9.97 10.73 1.86
N GLU A 194 -10.40 9.80 2.72
CA GLU A 194 -9.94 8.41 2.75
C GLU A 194 -10.72 7.47 1.82
N SER A 195 -11.85 7.91 1.26
CA SER A 195 -12.71 7.06 0.42
C SER A 195 -12.33 7.14 -1.05
N VAL A 196 -12.32 6.00 -1.72
CA VAL A 196 -12.13 5.90 -3.18
C VAL A 196 -13.41 5.36 -3.80
N ILE A 197 -13.97 6.10 -4.76
CA ILE A 197 -15.14 5.71 -5.54
C ILE A 197 -14.65 5.28 -6.91
N SER A 198 -14.69 3.97 -7.15
CA SER A 198 -14.41 3.37 -8.46
C SER A 198 -15.57 3.62 -9.43
N ASN A 199 -15.26 3.97 -10.68
CA ASN A 199 -16.22 4.24 -11.75
C ASN A 199 -17.40 5.15 -11.30
N PRO A 200 -17.12 6.40 -10.91
CA PRO A 200 -18.13 7.29 -10.35
C PRO A 200 -19.27 7.54 -11.35
N LYS A 201 -20.51 7.57 -10.86
CA LYS A 201 -21.70 7.84 -11.68
C LYS A 201 -21.61 9.23 -12.33
N SER A 202 -22.13 9.37 -13.55
CA SER A 202 -22.16 10.65 -14.27
C SER A 202 -22.91 11.76 -13.52
N SER A 203 -23.90 11.40 -12.70
CA SER A 203 -24.66 12.31 -11.85
C SER A 203 -23.95 12.73 -10.56
N ARG A 204 -22.72 12.25 -10.30
CA ARG A 204 -21.99 12.55 -9.07
C ARG A 204 -21.45 13.98 -9.11
N VAL A 205 -21.74 14.75 -8.07
CA VAL A 205 -21.24 16.11 -7.87
C VAL A 205 -19.80 16.09 -7.35
N LEU A 206 -18.95 16.91 -7.97
CA LEU A 206 -17.55 17.11 -7.60
C LEU A 206 -17.44 18.14 -6.47
N GLU A 207 -16.59 17.87 -5.50
CA GLU A 207 -16.32 18.71 -4.34
C GLU A 207 -14.89 19.26 -4.37
N ALA A 208 -14.65 20.33 -3.61
CA ALA A 208 -13.30 20.81 -3.40
C ALA A 208 -12.46 19.72 -2.72
N HIS A 209 -11.19 19.63 -3.08
CA HIS A 209 -10.23 18.62 -2.64
C HIS A 209 -10.47 17.19 -3.13
N ASP A 210 -11.43 16.98 -4.04
CA ASP A 210 -11.52 15.72 -4.78
C ASP A 210 -10.26 15.51 -5.64
N SER A 211 -9.82 14.26 -5.76
CA SER A 211 -8.78 13.84 -6.70
C SER A 211 -9.39 12.86 -7.71
N LEU A 212 -9.22 13.17 -8.99
CA LEU A 212 -9.80 12.42 -10.10
C LEU A 212 -8.71 11.70 -10.87
N LEU A 213 -8.75 10.37 -10.89
CA LEU A 213 -7.92 9.61 -11.82
C LEU A 213 -8.60 9.60 -13.18
N CYS A 214 -8.03 10.32 -14.14
CA CYS A 214 -8.57 10.50 -15.47
C CYS A 214 -7.74 9.72 -16.50
N TYR A 215 -8.42 9.15 -17.50
CA TYR A 215 -7.80 8.64 -18.73
C TYR A 215 -8.34 9.42 -19.93
N GLY A 216 -7.46 9.88 -20.80
CA GLY A 216 -7.89 10.64 -21.96
C GLY A 216 -6.75 11.32 -22.72
N LYS A 217 -7.12 12.25 -23.61
CA LYS A 217 -6.14 13.10 -24.31
C LYS A 217 -5.40 13.99 -23.32
N ILE A 218 -4.06 13.89 -23.30
CA ILE A 218 -3.19 14.61 -22.36
C ILE A 218 -3.39 16.13 -22.47
N GLU A 219 -3.57 16.66 -23.68
CA GLU A 219 -3.79 18.09 -23.89
C GLU A 219 -5.08 18.60 -23.24
N ASN A 220 -6.14 17.80 -23.24
CA ASN A 220 -7.41 18.17 -22.64
C ASN A 220 -7.37 18.03 -21.11
N MET A 221 -6.70 16.99 -20.59
CA MET A 221 -6.47 16.85 -19.15
C MET A 221 -5.59 18.00 -18.61
N LYS A 222 -4.59 18.46 -19.37
CA LYS A 222 -3.78 19.63 -18.99
C LYS A 222 -4.62 20.89 -18.84
N LYS A 223 -5.72 21.04 -19.60
CA LYS A 223 -6.62 22.20 -19.46
C LYS A 223 -7.34 22.24 -18.11
N MET A 224 -7.50 21.09 -17.46
CA MET A 224 -8.09 21.01 -16.12
C MET A 224 -7.13 21.48 -15.02
N LEU A 225 -5.82 21.51 -15.30
CA LEU A 225 -4.77 21.94 -14.36
C LEU A 225 -4.53 23.46 -14.39
N HIS A 226 -5.35 24.22 -15.12
CA HIS A 226 -5.16 25.66 -15.31
C HIS A 226 -5.45 26.47 -14.04
N ASP A 227 -4.42 26.54 -13.20
CA ASP A 227 -4.12 27.71 -12.35
C ASP A 227 -2.61 28.00 -12.33
N ARG A 228 -1.87 27.58 -13.38
CA ARG A 228 -0.54 28.15 -13.59
C ARG A 228 -0.71 29.54 -14.20
N PRO A 229 -0.23 30.62 -13.55
CA PRO A 229 -0.20 31.92 -14.18
C PRO A 229 0.54 31.79 -15.50
N GLU A 230 -0.07 32.28 -16.59
CA GLU A 230 0.58 32.33 -17.89
C GLU A 230 1.95 33.02 -17.69
N ARG A 231 3.02 32.28 -17.97
CA ARG A 231 4.35 32.91 -18.06
C ARG A 231 4.21 33.98 -19.14
N LYS A 232 4.27 35.26 -18.75
CA LYS A 232 4.52 36.36 -19.69
C LYS A 232 5.76 35.98 -20.48
N LYS A 233 5.60 35.54 -21.74
CA LYS A 233 6.71 35.17 -22.61
C LYS A 233 7.57 36.41 -22.86
N LYS A 234 8.62 36.59 -22.06
CA LYS A 234 9.68 37.59 -22.28
C LYS A 234 10.90 37.00 -22.99
N ILE A 235 10.90 35.70 -23.29
CA ILE A 235 12.06 34.99 -23.86
C ILE A 235 11.61 34.29 -25.15
N LYS A 236 12.46 34.35 -26.18
CA LYS A 236 12.23 33.74 -27.50
C LYS A 236 11.95 32.24 -27.37
N ASP A 237 11.14 31.72 -28.30
CA ASP A 237 10.88 30.28 -28.40
C ASP A 237 12.17 29.52 -28.69
N LEU A 238 12.23 28.27 -28.23
CA LEU A 238 13.35 27.38 -28.53
C LEU A 238 13.41 27.14 -30.05
N PRO A 239 14.61 27.12 -30.64
CA PRO A 239 14.76 26.77 -32.05
C PRO A 239 14.26 25.33 -32.29
N GLU A 240 13.73 25.08 -33.48
CA GLU A 240 13.15 23.78 -33.86
C GLU A 240 14.17 22.63 -33.89
N THR A 241 15.47 22.95 -33.90
CA THR A 241 16.57 22.00 -33.86
C THR A 241 17.34 22.06 -32.51
N PRO A 242 17.79 20.92 -31.96
CA PRO A 242 18.63 20.91 -30.77
C PRO A 242 19.90 21.73 -31.01
N VAL A 243 20.18 22.70 -30.13
CA VAL A 243 21.38 23.54 -30.24
C VAL A 243 22.60 22.71 -29.84
N THR A 244 23.24 22.05 -30.80
CA THR A 244 24.62 21.53 -30.66
C THR A 244 25.56 22.38 -31.48
N GLU A 245 25.77 23.62 -31.05
CA GLU A 245 26.97 24.38 -31.42
C GLU A 245 27.57 24.93 -30.13
N GLY A 246 28.35 24.09 -29.46
CA GLY A 246 29.20 24.53 -28.37
C GLY A 246 30.33 25.37 -28.95
N THR A 247 30.29 26.68 -28.76
CA THR A 247 31.50 27.49 -28.78
C THR A 247 32.29 27.20 -27.51
N THR A 248 33.34 26.40 -27.62
CA THR A 248 34.41 26.35 -26.63
C THR A 248 35.07 27.72 -26.58
N HIS A 249 34.88 28.46 -25.49
CA HIS A 249 35.71 29.61 -25.20
C HIS A 249 37.11 29.10 -24.83
N ALA A 250 38.12 29.53 -25.59
CA ALA A 250 39.53 29.43 -25.21
C ALA A 250 39.86 30.45 -24.12
#